data_AF-A0A078KU42-F1
#
_entry.id   AF-A0A078KU42-F1
#
_cell.length_a   1.000
_cell.length_b   1.000
_cell.length_c   1.000
_cell.angle_alpha   90.00
_cell.angle_beta   90.00
_cell.angle_gamma   90.00
#
_symmetry.space_group_name_H-M   'P 1'
#
loop_
_entity.id
_entity.type
_entity.pdbx_description
1 polymer ?
#
loop_
_entity_poly.entity_id
_entity_poly.type
_entity_poly.pdbx_seq_one_letter_code
_entity_poly.pdbx_strand_id
1 'polypeptide(L)'
;MPFLLNVVRVLNFLVYLITTLIVLRALVSWFPVSQSGKFISFLDTMTEPVVSPVRSLLYKFKFTRELPVDFSPVIAIFLLFAIRDFLNLVLLSFA
;
A
#
# COMPACT_ATOMS: atom_id res chain seq x y z
N MET A 1 13.77 -9.93 -23.82
CA MET A 1 13.26 -11.31 -23.56
C MET A 1 11.82 -11.31 -23.07
N PRO A 2 10.86 -12.05 -23.67
CA PRO A 2 9.44 -12.00 -23.31
C PRO A 2 9.14 -12.37 -21.84
N PHE A 3 10.00 -13.18 -21.22
CA PHE A 3 9.90 -13.53 -19.80
C PHE A 3 9.97 -12.30 -18.87
N LEU A 4 10.97 -11.43 -19.03
CA LEU A 4 11.18 -10.25 -18.16
C LEU A 4 10.00 -9.27 -18.23
N LEU A 5 9.45 -9.07 -19.41
CA LEU A 5 8.26 -8.23 -19.60
C LEU A 5 7.03 -8.78 -18.86
N ASN A 6 6.86 -10.11 -18.83
CA ASN A 6 5.78 -10.73 -18.06
C ASN A 6 6.00 -10.57 -16.55
N VAL A 7 7.24 -10.66 -16.06
CA VAL A 7 7.56 -10.39 -14.64
C VAL A 7 7.19 -8.95 -14.27
N VAL A 8 7.61 -7.97 -15.08
CA VAL A 8 7.27 -6.55 -14.88
C VAL A 8 5.75 -6.33 -14.86
N ARG A 9 5.00 -6.99 -15.76
CA ARG A 9 3.53 -6.90 -15.79
C ARG A 9 2.88 -7.45 -14.52
N VAL A 10 3.30 -8.63 -14.05
CA VAL A 10 2.76 -9.24 -12.83
C VAL A 10 3.10 -8.39 -11.61
N LEU A 11 4.34 -7.91 -11.50
CA LEU A 11 4.76 -7.01 -10.42
C LEU A 11 3.89 -5.75 -10.40
N ASN A 12 3.73 -5.09 -11.55
CA ASN A 12 2.90 -3.90 -11.66
C ASN A 12 1.45 -4.17 -11.27
N PHE A 13 0.88 -5.28 -11.73
CA PHE A 13 -0.47 -5.68 -11.38
C PHE A 13 -0.63 -5.88 -9.86
N LEU A 14 0.30 -6.56 -9.20
CA LEU A 14 0.24 -6.78 -7.75
C LEU A 14 0.34 -5.47 -6.97
N VAL A 15 1.21 -4.54 -7.38
CA VAL A 15 1.31 -3.22 -6.74
C VAL A 15 0.00 -2.44 -6.90
N TYR A 16 -0.60 -2.44 -8.10
CA TYR A 16 -1.90 -1.79 -8.31
C TYR A 16 -3.02 -2.44 -7.49
N LEU A 17 -3.02 -3.77 -7.38
CA LEU A 17 -4.00 -4.51 -6.58
C LEU A 17 -3.91 -4.09 -5.10
N ILE A 18 -2.72 -4.15 -4.50
CA ILE A 18 -2.51 -3.77 -3.10
C ILE A 18 -2.83 -2.29 -2.87
N THR A 19 -2.41 -1.41 -3.79
CA THR A 19 -2.74 0.03 -3.73
C THR A 19 -4.25 0.23 -3.72
N THR A 20 -4.98 -0.49 -4.58
CA THR A 20 -6.45 -0.43 -4.63
C THR A 20 -7.06 -0.86 -3.29
N LEU A 21 -6.55 -1.93 -2.68
CA LEU A 21 -7.02 -2.36 -1.35
C LEU A 21 -6.75 -1.31 -0.25
N ILE A 22 -5.58 -0.65 -0.28
CA ILE A 22 -5.25 0.43 0.67
C ILE A 22 -6.20 1.62 0.46
N VAL A 23 -6.49 2.00 -0.79
CA VAL A 23 -7.45 3.06 -1.11
C VAL A 23 -8.85 2.69 -0.63
N LEU A 24 -9.32 1.47 -0.89
CA LEU A 24 -10.61 0.98 -0.41
C LEU A 24 -10.70 1.03 1.12
N ARG A 25 -9.65 0.58 1.82
CA ARG A 25 -9.56 0.67 3.29
C ARG A 25 -9.69 2.13 3.77
N ALA A 26 -8.96 3.06 3.17
CA ALA A 26 -8.98 4.47 3.52
C ALA A 26 -10.34 5.14 3.21
N LEU A 27 -11.00 4.74 2.12
CA LEU A 27 -12.35 5.24 1.81
C LEU A 27 -13.37 4.71 2.81
N VAL A 28 -13.33 3.41 3.13
CA VAL A 28 -14.28 2.78 4.07
C VAL A 28 -14.14 3.35 5.48
N SER A 29 -12.94 3.76 5.91
CA SER A 29 -12.74 4.38 7.23
C SER A 29 -13.39 5.75 7.38
N TRP A 30 -13.73 6.43 6.27
CA TRP A 30 -14.45 7.71 6.28
C TRP A 30 -15.97 7.55 6.34
N PHE A 31 -16.49 6.38 5.99
CA PHE A 31 -17.92 6.12 6.08
C PHE A 31 -18.33 5.74 7.52
N PRO A 32 -19.47 6.22 8.01
CA PRO A 32 -19.99 5.86 9.34
C PRO A 32 -20.64 4.46 9.31
N VAL A 33 -19.89 3.45 8.89
CA VAL A 33 -20.32 2.05 8.82
C VAL A 33 -19.69 1.22 9.93
N SER A 34 -20.30 0.09 10.26
CA SER A 34 -19.74 -0.85 11.23
C SER A 34 -18.38 -1.36 10.76
N GLN A 35 -17.34 -1.11 11.55
CA GLN A 35 -15.96 -1.50 11.26
C GLN A 35 -15.67 -2.99 11.56
N SER A 36 -16.66 -3.77 12.00
CA SER A 36 -16.51 -5.19 12.35
C SER A 36 -16.87 -6.18 11.23
N GLY A 37 -17.17 -5.68 10.03
CA GLY A 37 -17.55 -6.51 8.89
C GLY A 37 -16.40 -7.34 8.32
N LYS A 38 -16.72 -8.52 7.76
CA LYS A 38 -15.75 -9.41 7.11
C LYS A 38 -14.95 -8.73 5.99
N PHE A 39 -15.58 -7.84 5.24
CA PHE A 39 -14.92 -7.09 4.16
C PHE A 39 -13.86 -6.13 4.69
N ILE A 40 -14.13 -5.44 5.79
CA ILE A 40 -13.20 -4.49 6.41
C ILE A 40 -12.02 -5.25 7.02
N SER A 41 -12.30 -6.33 7.74
CA SER A 41 -11.26 -7.22 8.27
C SER A 41 -10.38 -7.81 7.17
N PHE A 42 -10.94 -8.14 6.01
CA PHE A 42 -10.17 -8.57 4.83
C PHE A 42 -9.26 -7.44 4.32
N LEU A 43 -9.78 -6.22 4.15
CA LEU A 43 -8.98 -5.07 3.73
C LEU A 43 -7.85 -4.77 4.70
N ASP A 44 -8.13 -4.77 6.01
CA ASP A 44 -7.11 -4.60 7.05
C ASP A 44 -6.05 -5.70 6.93
N THR A 45 -6.45 -6.97 6.95
CA THR A 45 -5.51 -8.11 6.90
C THR A 45 -4.61 -8.09 5.67
N MET A 46 -5.16 -7.78 4.50
CA MET A 46 -4.40 -7.78 3.24
C MET A 46 -3.47 -6.58 3.11
N THR A 47 -3.81 -5.44 3.72
CA THR A 47 -3.02 -4.20 3.60
C THR A 47 -2.07 -3.98 4.75
N GLU A 48 -2.32 -4.59 5.93
CA GLU A 48 -1.52 -4.39 7.14
C GLU A 48 -0.03 -4.72 6.98
N PRO A 49 0.39 -5.77 6.24
CA PRO A 49 1.80 -6.03 6.00
C PRO A 49 2.54 -4.88 5.33
N VAL A 50 1.83 -4.03 4.57
CA VAL A 50 2.42 -2.86 3.89
C VAL A 50 2.23 -1.58 4.70
N VAL A 51 1.06 -1.37 5.30
CA VAL A 51 0.75 -0.13 6.03
C VAL A 51 1.39 -0.12 7.43
N SER A 52 1.45 -1.26 8.13
CA SER A 52 1.95 -1.34 9.51
C SER A 52 3.43 -0.95 9.65
N PRO A 53 4.37 -1.36 8.77
CA PRO A 53 5.74 -0.88 8.83
C PRO A 53 5.84 0.63 8.67
N VAL A 54 5.05 1.21 7.76
CA VAL A 54 4.99 2.66 7.53
C VAL A 54 4.44 3.38 8.76
N ARG A 55 3.34 2.88 9.33
CA ARG A 55 2.74 3.42 10.55
C ARG A 55 3.71 3.38 11.72
N SER A 56 4.40 2.25 11.89
CA SER A 56 5.39 2.04 12.95
C SER A 56 6.57 3.01 12.81
N LEU A 57 7.00 3.32 11.58
CA LEU A 57 8.04 4.33 11.33
C LEU A 57 7.54 5.74 11.62
N LEU A 58 6.32 6.08 11.17
CA LEU A 58 5.74 7.41 11.41
C LEU A 58 5.56 7.65 12.90
N TYR A 59 5.05 6.67 13.65
CA TYR A 59 4.84 6.78 15.09
C TYR A 59 6.14 6.95 15.88
N LYS A 60 7.34 6.92 15.27
CA LYS A 60 8.57 7.35 15.95
C LYS A 60 8.63 8.88 16.10
N PHE A 61 7.93 9.63 15.26
CA PHE A 61 7.85 11.09 15.33
C PHE A 61 6.70 11.51 16.25
N LYS A 62 6.94 12.49 17.13
CA LYS A 62 5.90 12.96 18.08
C LYS A 62 4.71 13.59 17.37
N PHE A 63 4.97 14.44 16.37
CA PHE A 63 3.91 15.18 15.67
C PHE A 63 2.88 14.26 14.99
N THR A 64 3.29 13.10 14.48
CA THR A 64 2.38 12.17 13.78
C THR A 64 1.49 11.38 14.73
N ARG A 65 1.85 11.24 16.01
CA ARG A 65 1.01 10.55 17.01
C ARG A 65 -0.19 11.39 17.44
N GLU A 66 -0.05 12.71 17.33
CA GLU A 66 -1.07 13.68 17.75
C GLU A 66 -2.05 13.99 16.60
N LEU A 67 -1.82 13.45 15.40
CA LEU A 67 -2.70 13.64 14.26
C LEU A 67 -4.00 12.81 14.44
N PRO A 68 -5.17 13.42 14.23
CA PRO A 68 -6.45 12.71 14.31
C PRO A 68 -6.68 11.73 13.15
N VAL A 69 -5.86 11.81 12.09
CA VAL A 69 -5.99 11.00 10.87
C VAL A 69 -4.71 10.20 10.65
N ASP A 70 -4.87 8.91 10.37
CA ASP A 70 -3.75 8.04 9.99
C ASP A 70 -3.33 8.33 8.53
N PHE A 71 -2.20 9.02 8.36
CA PHE A 71 -1.59 9.28 7.05
C PHE A 71 -0.74 8.11 6.52
N SER A 72 -0.57 7.03 7.30
CA SER A 72 0.21 5.85 6.90
C SER A 72 -0.25 5.21 5.59
N PRO A 73 -1.56 5.10 5.28
CA PRO A 73 -2.02 4.59 3.99
C PRO A 73 -1.48 5.40 2.80
N VAL A 74 -1.50 6.74 2.90
CA VAL A 74 -1.02 7.63 1.84
C VAL A 74 0.49 7.45 1.63
N ILE A 75 1.24 7.44 2.73
CA ILE A 75 2.70 7.28 2.68
C ILE A 75 3.07 5.87 2.18
N ALA A 76 2.32 4.84 2.56
CA ALA A 76 2.49 3.49 2.08
C ALA A 76 2.28 3.39 0.56
N ILE A 77 1.28 4.07 0.01
CA ILE A 77 1.05 4.14 -1.44
C ILE A 77 2.24 4.79 -2.16
N PHE A 78 2.73 5.93 -1.65
CA PHE A 78 3.90 6.59 -2.25
C PHE A 78 5.15 5.71 -2.23
N LEU A 79 5.42 5.04 -1.10
CA LEU A 79 6.55 4.11 -0.98
C LEU A 79 6.40 2.89 -1.90
N LEU A 80 5.20 2.32 -2.01
CA LEU A 80 4.91 1.22 -2.93
C LEU A 80 5.22 1.61 -4.38
N PHE A 81 4.77 2.78 -4.83
CA PHE A 81 5.06 3.26 -6.18
C PHE A 81 6.55 3.54 -6.39
N ALA A 82 7.22 4.17 -5.43
CA ALA A 82 8.67 4.40 -5.52
C ALA A 82 9.45 3.07 -5.65
N ILE A 83 9.10 2.06 -4.86
CA ILE A 83 9.70 0.72 -4.94
C ILE A 83 9.38 0.06 -6.29
N ARG A 84 8.13 0.13 -6.74
CA ARG A 84 7.70 -0.40 -8.04
C ARG A 84 8.49 0.21 -9.19
N ASP A 85 8.61 1.53 -9.24
CA ASP A 85 9.27 2.23 -10.33
C ASP A 85 10.78 1.95 -10.33
N PHE A 86 11.39 1.85 -9.14
CA PHE A 86 12.76 1.38 -9.00
C PHE A 86 12.94 -0.06 -9.52
N LEU A 87 12.06 -0.99 -9.14
CA LEU A 87 12.11 -2.38 -9.61
C LEU A 87 11.90 -2.47 -11.12
N ASN A 88 10.98 -1.67 -11.68
CA ASN A 88 10.78 -1.59 -13.13
C ASN A 88 12.02 -1.08 -13.85
N LEU A 89 12.65 -0.01 -13.34
CA LEU A 89 13.89 0.53 -13.89
C LEU A 89 14.98 -0.56 -13.94
N VAL A 90 15.18 -1.26 -12.83
CA VAL A 90 16.18 -2.32 -12.72
C VAL A 90 15.84 -3.49 -13.67
N LEU A 91 14.62 -4.01 -13.64
CA LEU A 91 14.22 -5.17 -14.45
C LEU A 91 14.25 -4.88 -15.95
N LEU A 92 13.83 -3.68 -16.36
CA LEU A 92 13.85 -3.27 -17.76
C LEU A 92 15.27 -2.98 -18.27
N SER A 93 16.21 -2.64 -17.39
CA SER A 93 17.61 -2.47 -17.80
C SER A 93 18.28 -3.78 -18.28
N PHE A 94 17.70 -4.94 -17.94
CA PHE A 94 18.16 -6.26 -18.36
C PHE A 94 17.32 -6.88 -19.50
N ALA A 95 16.24 -6.21 -19.94
CA ALA A 95 15.21 -6.79 -20.80
C ALA A 95 15.51 -6.70 -22.30
#